data_AF-A0A5C3ELP6-F1
#
_entry.id   AF-A0A5C3ELP6-F1
#
_cell.length_a   1.000
_cell.length_b   1.000
_cell.length_c   1.000
_cell.angle_alpha   90.00
_cell.angle_beta   90.00
_cell.angle_gamma   90.00
#
_symmetry.space_group_name_H-M   'P 1'
#
loop_
_entity.id
_entity.type
_entity.pdbx_description
1 polymer ?
#
loop_
_entity_poly.entity_id
_entity_poly.type
_entity_poly.pdbx_seq_one_letter_code
_entity_poly.pdbx_strand_id
1 'polypeptide(L)'
;MAFPKALLLSTLLASAALVNAAPFPSTCDLDLHRWGEITLAGTPLSLGEDGKIVVGGNPVYFASAVCSSQHLGYKGLTEQSKGYLVNANEPSQCLTVSNLDQSGATFSLEDCRFNGAGDVWSSQSFAWIFENTGASNGADAYFNGENYNVVNASSPPIYTLRTQNTKPSFDGKLGELIADYTPSLASLPSGQLKIPMTSVPVTAPATPPTLNCSEFTIGKVNFNNETSSSNQYKGPLNSRWEAQSDTSDQFVFEQCDYSPIGLKAADDYVYGRMRPGSNLANGAFECYYITEDFGGDESNKPDNNPWINGFEIQQCSYSAKKSLDIVRYNKSDDTFDYVPFGNASTPGRMYWYAQSEYDREYDVKQYVWDGQGVGQVYLSPENANLTRYPPAKVTFKADPAA
;
A
#
# COMPACT_ATOMS: atom_id res chain seq x y z
N MET A 1 10.63 -22.61 -68.93
CA MET A 1 11.53 -22.27 -67.81
C MET A 1 12.25 -20.98 -68.15
N ALA A 2 11.82 -19.88 -67.54
CA ALA A 2 12.49 -18.59 -67.56
C ALA A 2 11.93 -17.76 -66.39
N PHE A 3 12.76 -17.46 -65.40
CA PHE A 3 12.64 -16.23 -64.61
C PHE A 3 13.00 -15.06 -65.53
N PRO A 4 12.37 -13.87 -65.42
CA PRO A 4 12.96 -12.89 -64.51
C PRO A 4 12.03 -11.79 -63.91
N LYS A 5 12.50 -11.25 -62.78
CA LYS A 5 12.55 -9.82 -62.40
C LYS A 5 11.24 -9.01 -62.38
N ALA A 6 10.60 -8.96 -61.21
CA ALA A 6 10.00 -7.74 -60.65
C ALA A 6 9.48 -8.02 -59.23
N LEU A 7 10.30 -7.78 -58.21
CA LEU A 7 9.86 -7.59 -56.81
C LEU A 7 11.09 -7.22 -55.98
N LEU A 8 11.57 -6.00 -56.15
CA LEU A 8 12.60 -5.39 -55.30
C LEU A 8 12.58 -3.86 -55.52
N LEU A 9 11.43 -3.23 -55.30
CA LEU A 9 11.30 -1.76 -55.32
C LEU A 9 10.04 -1.30 -54.57
N SER A 10 9.94 -1.63 -53.28
CA SER A 10 8.96 -1.00 -52.38
C SER A 10 9.34 -1.09 -50.90
N THR A 11 10.64 -0.97 -50.56
CA THR A 11 11.10 -0.96 -49.16
C THR A 11 12.15 0.12 -48.85
N LEU A 12 12.20 1.21 -49.62
CA LEU A 12 13.21 2.26 -49.44
C LEU A 12 12.66 3.68 -49.18
N LEU A 13 11.36 3.81 -48.87
CA LEU A 13 10.74 5.10 -48.50
C LEU A 13 9.79 4.95 -47.31
N ALA A 14 10.31 4.48 -46.17
CA ALA A 14 9.74 4.74 -44.85
C ALA A 14 10.82 4.93 -43.77
N SER A 15 12.09 5.07 -44.17
CA SER A 15 13.24 5.24 -43.26
C SER A 15 13.67 6.70 -43.18
N ALA A 16 12.72 7.61 -43.01
CA ALA A 16 12.99 9.04 -42.88
C ALA A 16 11.94 9.74 -42.00
N ALA A 17 11.75 9.25 -40.76
CA ALA A 17 11.26 10.03 -39.60
C ALA A 17 11.29 9.23 -38.28
N LEU A 18 12.20 8.26 -38.12
CA LEU A 18 12.58 7.74 -36.81
C LEU A 18 14.09 7.95 -36.69
N VAL A 19 14.47 9.22 -36.54
CA VAL A 19 15.67 9.49 -35.75
C VAL A 19 15.23 9.16 -34.33
N ASN A 20 15.36 7.88 -33.96
CA ASN A 20 15.58 7.55 -32.56
C ASN A 20 16.75 8.43 -32.16
N ALA A 21 16.48 9.49 -31.40
CA ALA A 21 17.52 10.12 -30.63
C ALA A 21 18.13 8.97 -29.83
N ALA A 22 19.34 8.56 -30.21
CA ALA A 22 20.14 7.69 -29.36
C ALA A 22 20.11 8.31 -27.97
N PRO A 23 19.93 7.53 -26.88
CA PRO A 23 19.92 8.09 -25.54
C PRO A 23 21.21 8.90 -25.38
N PHE A 24 21.07 10.23 -25.37
CA PHE A 24 22.18 11.11 -25.07
C PHE A 24 22.58 10.77 -23.63
N PRO A 25 23.88 10.55 -23.34
CA PRO A 25 24.29 10.27 -21.98
C PRO A 25 23.87 11.46 -21.12
N SER A 26 23.01 11.19 -20.15
CA SER A 26 22.62 12.14 -19.11
C SER A 26 23.86 12.60 -18.36
N THR A 27 23.90 13.88 -17.97
CA THR A 27 24.93 14.37 -17.03
C THR A 27 24.58 14.07 -15.57
N CYS A 28 23.44 13.40 -15.33
CA CYS A 28 22.92 13.13 -14.00
C CYS A 28 23.41 11.78 -13.48
N ASP A 29 23.70 11.74 -12.18
CA ASP A 29 24.10 10.54 -11.47
C ASP A 29 22.86 9.80 -10.95
N LEU A 30 22.56 8.64 -11.51
CA LEU A 30 21.51 7.75 -11.04
C LEU A 30 21.97 7.00 -9.78
N ASP A 31 21.28 7.19 -8.66
CA ASP A 31 21.58 6.51 -7.41
C ASP A 31 20.59 5.37 -7.11
N LEU A 32 20.94 4.17 -7.59
CA LEU A 32 20.18 2.95 -7.27
C LEU A 32 20.41 2.43 -5.85
N HIS A 33 21.27 3.06 -5.04
CA HIS A 33 21.34 2.79 -3.60
C HIS A 33 20.35 3.63 -2.80
N ARG A 34 19.52 4.44 -3.47
CA ARG A 34 18.46 5.25 -2.85
C ARG A 34 17.18 5.11 -3.65
N TRP A 35 16.41 4.10 -3.31
CA TRP A 35 15.05 3.90 -3.82
C TRP A 35 14.06 3.63 -2.71
N GLY A 36 12.78 3.84 -3.03
CA GLY A 36 11.68 3.49 -2.15
C GLY A 36 10.35 4.02 -2.68
N GLU A 37 9.32 3.92 -1.85
CA GLU A 37 7.97 4.36 -2.18
C GLU A 37 7.89 5.88 -2.09
N ILE A 38 7.59 6.54 -3.19
CA ILE A 38 7.25 7.96 -3.15
C ILE A 38 5.82 8.09 -2.64
N THR A 39 5.59 9.00 -1.70
CA THR A 39 4.25 9.25 -1.15
C THR A 39 3.81 10.70 -1.37
N LEU A 40 2.50 10.91 -1.56
CA LEU A 40 1.85 12.22 -1.47
C LEU A 40 0.99 12.22 -0.20
N ALA A 41 1.30 13.10 0.74
CA ALA A 41 0.63 13.14 2.05
C ALA A 41 0.58 11.76 2.76
N GLY A 42 1.66 10.98 2.66
CA GLY A 42 1.77 9.63 3.25
C GLY A 42 1.11 8.51 2.44
N THR A 43 0.39 8.83 1.36
CA THR A 43 -0.22 7.82 0.47
C THR A 43 0.71 7.50 -0.71
N PRO A 44 1.03 6.22 -0.99
CA PRO A 44 2.03 5.87 -2.00
C PRO A 44 1.58 6.20 -3.43
N LEU A 45 2.54 6.45 -4.31
CA LEU A 45 2.32 6.46 -5.75
C LEU A 45 2.30 5.03 -6.29
N SER A 46 1.32 4.73 -7.14
CA SER A 46 1.20 3.44 -7.83
C SER A 46 0.86 3.61 -9.30
N LEU A 47 0.87 2.50 -10.04
CA LEU A 47 0.45 2.46 -11.43
C LEU A 47 -1.02 2.03 -11.53
N GLY A 48 -1.84 2.87 -12.18
CA GLY A 48 -3.22 2.56 -12.53
C GLY A 48 -3.31 1.57 -13.69
N GLU A 49 -4.51 1.02 -13.90
CA GLU A 49 -4.78 0.07 -14.99
C GLU A 49 -4.60 0.68 -16.38
N ASP A 50 -4.74 2.00 -16.49
CA ASP A 50 -4.54 2.78 -17.70
C ASP A 50 -3.07 3.23 -17.91
N GLY A 51 -2.15 2.79 -17.05
CA GLY A 51 -0.73 3.14 -17.11
C GLY A 51 -0.39 4.52 -16.54
N LYS A 52 -1.37 5.25 -15.98
CA LYS A 52 -1.11 6.51 -15.29
C LYS A 52 -0.70 6.28 -13.86
N ILE A 53 0.01 7.25 -13.30
CA ILE A 53 0.33 7.27 -11.88
C ILE A 53 -0.88 7.73 -11.09
N VAL A 54 -1.26 6.91 -10.12
CA VAL A 54 -2.34 7.17 -9.18
C VAL A 54 -1.80 7.26 -7.76
N VAL A 55 -2.43 8.08 -6.92
CA VAL A 55 -2.12 8.19 -5.50
C VAL A 55 -2.99 7.22 -4.73
N GLY A 56 -2.36 6.28 -4.03
CA GLY A 56 -2.97 5.10 -3.42
C GLY A 56 -2.90 3.90 -4.36
N GLY A 57 -2.79 2.70 -3.81
CA GLY A 57 -2.55 1.47 -4.57
C GLY A 57 -1.20 0.82 -4.25
N ASN A 58 -0.90 -0.24 -4.99
CA ASN A 58 0.31 -1.05 -4.78
C ASN A 58 1.55 -0.24 -5.22
N PRO A 59 2.48 0.08 -4.29
CA PRO A 59 3.51 1.08 -4.54
C PRO A 59 4.44 0.71 -5.69
N VAL A 60 4.80 1.71 -6.49
CA VAL A 60 5.95 1.63 -7.39
C VAL A 60 7.18 2.16 -6.64
N TYR A 61 8.29 1.43 -6.73
CA TYR A 61 9.56 1.90 -6.18
C TYR A 61 10.24 2.85 -7.15
N PHE A 62 10.65 4.01 -6.64
CA PHE A 62 11.37 5.01 -7.44
C PHE A 62 12.78 5.20 -6.91
N ALA A 63 13.72 5.39 -7.82
CA ALA A 63 15.06 5.88 -7.52
C ALA A 63 15.22 7.32 -8.03
N SER A 64 16.17 8.04 -7.45
CA SER A 64 16.48 9.42 -7.87
C SER A 64 17.75 9.48 -8.70
N ALA A 65 17.74 10.32 -9.73
CA ALA A 65 18.93 10.68 -10.49
C ALA A 65 19.22 12.16 -10.31
N VAL A 66 20.38 12.50 -9.76
CA VAL A 66 20.77 13.88 -9.40
C VAL A 66 21.56 14.49 -10.54
N CYS A 67 21.06 15.57 -11.13
CA CYS A 67 21.77 16.33 -12.17
C CYS A 67 22.61 17.46 -11.57
N SER A 68 22.16 18.03 -10.46
CA SER A 68 22.86 19.10 -9.75
C SER A 68 22.41 19.15 -8.30
N SER A 69 23.32 19.44 -7.39
CA SER A 69 23.02 19.65 -5.96
C SER A 69 23.73 20.89 -5.42
N GLN A 70 23.13 21.49 -4.41
CA GLN A 70 23.70 22.61 -3.67
C GLN A 70 23.50 22.39 -2.16
N HIS A 71 24.58 22.51 -1.39
CA HIS A 71 24.54 22.44 0.07
C HIS A 71 24.45 23.86 0.68
N LEU A 72 23.49 24.05 1.57
CA LEU A 72 23.10 25.32 2.16
C LEU A 72 22.96 25.22 3.69
N GLY A 73 22.93 26.37 4.35
CA GLY A 73 22.72 26.48 5.80
C GLY A 73 23.97 26.22 6.64
N TYR A 74 23.81 26.26 7.97
CA TYR A 74 24.90 26.01 8.91
C TYR A 74 25.43 24.58 8.71
N LYS A 75 26.73 24.46 8.40
CA LYS A 75 27.42 23.20 8.07
C LYS A 75 26.93 22.48 6.79
N GLY A 76 26.16 23.14 5.91
CA GLY A 76 25.69 22.52 4.66
C GLY A 76 24.66 21.40 4.87
N LEU A 77 23.93 21.43 5.99
CA LEU A 77 22.98 20.37 6.38
C LEU A 77 21.66 20.43 5.60
N THR A 78 21.46 21.41 4.73
CA THR A 78 20.33 21.41 3.78
C THR A 78 20.88 21.18 2.39
N GLU A 79 20.41 20.14 1.71
CA GLU A 79 20.71 19.86 0.32
C GLU A 79 19.50 20.24 -0.54
N GLN A 80 19.76 21.00 -1.61
CA GLN A 80 18.79 21.29 -2.66
C GLN A 80 19.30 20.65 -3.95
N SER A 81 18.51 19.73 -4.49
CA SER A 81 18.90 18.91 -5.63
C SER A 81 17.87 19.00 -6.75
N LYS A 82 18.35 18.82 -7.98
CA LYS A 82 17.52 18.75 -9.19
C LYS A 82 17.85 17.48 -9.95
N GLY A 83 16.84 16.94 -10.60
CA GLY A 83 16.98 15.64 -11.21
C GLY A 83 15.70 15.11 -11.83
N TYR A 84 15.65 13.79 -11.92
CA TYR A 84 14.48 13.04 -12.34
C TYR A 84 14.29 11.80 -11.48
N LEU A 85 13.11 11.21 -11.58
CA LEU A 85 12.69 10.05 -10.81
C LEU A 85 12.45 8.90 -11.79
N VAL A 86 13.09 7.77 -11.53
CA VAL A 86 12.97 6.56 -12.36
C VAL A 86 12.27 5.45 -11.60
N ASN A 87 11.63 4.55 -12.34
CA ASN A 87 11.22 3.26 -11.79
C ASN A 87 12.48 2.47 -11.38
N ALA A 88 12.61 2.11 -10.10
CA ALA A 88 13.78 1.42 -9.58
C ALA A 88 13.93 -0.01 -10.13
N ASN A 89 12.83 -0.64 -10.55
CA ASN A 89 12.83 -1.95 -11.18
C ASN A 89 13.06 -1.89 -12.71
N GLU A 90 12.84 -0.74 -13.34
CA GLU A 90 13.08 -0.49 -14.77
C GLU A 90 13.65 0.93 -14.96
N PRO A 91 14.95 1.16 -14.69
CA PRO A 91 15.53 2.51 -14.63
C PRO A 91 15.56 3.28 -15.95
N SER A 92 15.16 2.65 -17.06
CA SER A 92 14.94 3.31 -18.35
C SER A 92 13.64 4.13 -18.38
N GLN A 93 12.71 3.86 -17.45
CA GLN A 93 11.41 4.52 -17.34
C GLN A 93 11.43 5.62 -16.27
N CYS A 94 11.08 6.83 -16.69
CA CYS A 94 11.01 8.04 -15.89
C CYS A 94 9.56 8.42 -15.56
N LEU A 95 9.34 8.95 -14.36
CA LEU A 95 8.09 9.61 -13.97
C LEU A 95 7.88 10.84 -14.84
N THR A 96 6.86 10.80 -15.69
CA THR A 96 6.67 11.75 -16.78
C THR A 96 5.27 12.33 -16.76
N VAL A 97 5.17 13.65 -16.80
CA VAL A 97 3.88 14.33 -16.97
C VAL A 97 3.51 14.40 -18.45
N SER A 98 2.25 14.12 -18.76
CA SER A 98 1.64 14.33 -20.07
C SER A 98 1.17 15.76 -20.23
N ASN A 99 1.14 16.27 -21.47
CA ASN A 99 0.50 17.56 -21.81
C ASN A 99 0.86 18.71 -20.85
N LEU A 100 2.17 18.95 -20.66
CA LEU A 100 2.68 20.00 -19.77
C LEU A 100 1.96 21.34 -20.02
N ASP A 101 1.68 22.07 -18.94
CA ASP A 101 0.95 23.35 -18.90
C ASP A 101 -0.53 23.30 -19.31
N GLN A 102 -1.07 22.12 -19.63
CA GLN A 102 -2.50 21.93 -19.86
C GLN A 102 -3.22 21.52 -18.58
N SER A 103 -4.51 21.87 -18.50
CA SER A 103 -5.35 21.44 -17.38
C SER A 103 -5.49 19.92 -17.37
N GLY A 104 -5.31 19.31 -16.19
CA GLY A 104 -5.43 17.86 -16.04
C GLY A 104 -4.23 17.08 -16.58
N ALA A 105 -3.05 17.68 -16.60
CA ALA A 105 -1.79 17.00 -16.93
C ALA A 105 -1.51 15.87 -15.93
N THR A 106 -1.50 14.61 -16.39
CA THR A 106 -1.33 13.42 -15.54
C THR A 106 0.07 12.83 -15.66
N PHE A 107 0.49 12.08 -14.65
CA PHE A 107 1.76 11.36 -14.67
C PHE A 107 1.64 9.93 -15.20
N SER A 108 2.71 9.41 -15.77
CA SER A 108 2.87 8.03 -16.26
C SER A 108 4.36 7.64 -16.23
N LEU A 109 4.68 6.37 -16.48
CA LEU A 109 6.05 5.91 -16.69
C LEU A 109 6.35 5.86 -18.19
N GLU A 110 7.33 6.64 -18.63
CA GLU A 110 7.73 6.78 -20.04
C GLU A 110 9.25 6.70 -20.15
N ASP A 111 9.79 6.41 -21.33
CA ASP A 111 11.25 6.42 -21.54
C ASP A 111 11.87 7.75 -21.07
N CYS A 112 13.00 7.65 -20.37
CA CYS A 112 13.75 8.81 -19.92
C CYS A 112 14.27 9.63 -21.11
N ARG A 113 14.05 10.95 -21.09
CA ARG A 113 14.35 11.88 -22.17
C ARG A 113 15.33 12.95 -21.71
N PHE A 114 16.33 13.18 -22.54
CA PHE A 114 17.37 14.18 -22.33
C PHE A 114 17.45 15.12 -23.53
N ASN A 115 17.72 16.40 -23.28
CA ASN A 115 17.99 17.37 -24.34
C ASN A 115 19.40 17.14 -24.92
N GLY A 116 19.75 17.86 -25.99
CA GLY A 116 21.07 17.73 -26.63
C GLY A 116 22.26 18.19 -25.77
N ALA A 117 22.01 18.81 -24.62
CA ALA A 117 23.01 19.18 -23.62
C ALA A 117 23.15 18.14 -22.48
N GLY A 118 22.31 17.11 -22.45
CA GLY A 118 22.29 16.07 -21.41
C GLY A 118 21.41 16.40 -20.21
N ASP A 119 20.66 17.51 -20.23
CA ASP A 119 19.70 17.83 -19.17
C ASP A 119 18.41 17.03 -19.36
N VAL A 120 17.77 16.68 -18.24
CA VAL A 120 16.44 16.07 -18.24
C VAL A 120 15.41 16.95 -18.96
N TRP A 121 14.53 16.33 -19.75
CA TRP A 121 13.40 17.01 -20.36
C TRP A 121 12.45 17.59 -19.30
N SER A 122 11.84 18.76 -19.57
CA SER A 122 11.00 19.48 -18.61
C SER A 122 9.85 18.62 -18.06
N SER A 123 9.22 17.78 -18.88
CA SER A 123 8.13 16.90 -18.42
C SER A 123 8.56 15.80 -17.43
N GLN A 124 9.87 15.65 -17.17
CA GLN A 124 10.48 14.68 -16.26
C GLN A 124 11.34 15.38 -15.19
N SER A 125 11.32 16.72 -15.13
CA SER A 125 12.19 17.48 -14.23
C SER A 125 11.56 17.63 -12.84
N PHE A 126 12.32 17.22 -11.83
CA PHE A 126 11.99 17.36 -10.42
C PHE A 126 13.08 18.10 -9.66
N ALA A 127 12.68 18.70 -8.54
CA ALA A 127 13.59 19.27 -7.56
C ALA A 127 13.21 18.78 -6.18
N TRP A 128 14.18 18.64 -5.27
CA TRP A 128 13.88 18.25 -3.89
C TRP A 128 14.81 18.92 -2.89
N ILE A 129 14.28 19.07 -1.68
CA ILE A 129 14.95 19.65 -0.53
C ILE A 129 15.09 18.54 0.52
N PHE A 130 16.32 18.33 0.98
CA PHE A 130 16.65 17.30 1.96
C PHE A 130 17.40 17.91 3.15
N GLU A 131 16.94 17.60 4.36
CA GLU A 131 17.66 17.95 5.58
C GLU A 131 18.64 16.82 5.94
N ASN A 132 19.92 17.02 5.62
CA ASN A 132 21.02 16.11 5.93
C ASN A 132 21.51 16.27 7.38
N THR A 133 20.58 16.25 8.34
CA THR A 133 20.87 16.36 9.78
C THR A 133 21.15 15.00 10.43
N GLY A 134 21.05 13.91 9.66
CA GLY A 134 21.15 12.52 10.14
C GLY A 134 19.87 11.98 10.79
N ALA A 135 18.84 12.84 10.97
CA ALA A 135 17.53 12.45 11.50
C ALA A 135 16.45 12.33 10.43
N SER A 136 16.62 12.97 9.26
CA SER A 136 15.66 12.88 8.16
C SER A 136 15.96 11.71 7.24
N ASN A 137 14.93 10.91 6.98
CA ASN A 137 14.98 9.77 6.05
C ASN A 137 14.28 10.08 4.72
N GLY A 138 13.81 11.30 4.50
CA GLY A 138 13.10 11.68 3.27
C GLY A 138 13.33 13.12 2.83
N ALA A 139 13.14 13.37 1.55
CA ALA A 139 13.21 14.68 0.92
C ALA A 139 11.82 15.16 0.48
N ASP A 140 11.57 16.47 0.58
CA ASP A 140 10.41 17.12 -0.02
C ASP A 140 10.68 17.40 -1.49
N ALA A 141 9.93 16.76 -2.36
CA ALA A 141 10.09 16.82 -3.80
C ALA A 141 8.94 17.53 -4.50
N TYR A 142 9.30 18.30 -5.52
CA TYR A 142 8.45 19.19 -6.28
C TYR A 142 8.63 18.88 -7.76
N PHE A 143 7.51 18.85 -8.48
CA PHE A 143 7.57 18.82 -9.94
C PHE A 143 8.02 20.19 -10.44
N ASN A 144 9.15 20.21 -11.16
CA ASN A 144 9.84 21.43 -11.52
C ASN A 144 9.46 21.89 -12.94
N GLY A 145 9.20 20.94 -13.84
CA GLY A 145 8.75 21.23 -15.20
C GLY A 145 9.70 22.17 -15.96
N GLU A 146 9.18 23.26 -16.51
CA GLU A 146 9.99 24.29 -17.18
C GLU A 146 10.74 25.25 -16.23
N ASN A 147 10.60 25.10 -14.91
CA ASN A 147 11.31 25.97 -13.96
C ASN A 147 12.78 25.57 -13.83
N TYR A 148 13.67 26.27 -14.52
CA TYR A 148 15.11 26.00 -14.41
C TYR A 148 15.74 26.50 -13.10
N ASN A 149 15.01 27.24 -12.25
CA ASN A 149 15.53 27.76 -10.98
C ASN A 149 15.58 26.69 -9.88
N VAL A 150 16.34 26.97 -8.82
CA VAL A 150 16.36 26.10 -7.63
C VAL A 150 15.06 26.31 -6.84
N VAL A 151 14.38 25.22 -6.46
CA VAL A 151 13.16 25.29 -5.65
C VAL A 151 13.52 25.54 -4.19
N ASN A 152 13.01 26.64 -3.62
CA ASN A 152 13.14 26.99 -2.21
C ASN A 152 12.06 28.01 -1.78
N ALA A 153 12.09 28.45 -0.51
CA ALA A 153 11.11 29.39 0.02
C ALA A 153 11.01 30.73 -0.74
N SER A 154 12.10 31.19 -1.36
CA SER A 154 12.15 32.44 -2.14
C SER A 154 11.94 32.23 -3.64
N SER A 155 11.94 30.98 -4.12
CA SER A 155 11.70 30.59 -5.51
C SER A 155 10.90 29.27 -5.52
N PRO A 156 9.57 29.33 -5.28
CA PRO A 156 8.73 28.15 -5.26
C PRO A 156 8.62 27.50 -6.65
N PRO A 157 8.16 26.23 -6.74
CA PRO A 157 7.93 25.59 -8.03
C PRO A 157 6.84 26.34 -8.81
N ILE A 158 6.84 26.21 -10.14
CA ILE A 158 5.78 26.78 -11.00
C ILE A 158 4.62 25.81 -11.22
N TYR A 159 4.66 24.63 -10.61
CA TYR A 159 3.60 23.62 -10.64
C TYR A 159 3.21 23.21 -9.22
N THR A 160 1.93 22.93 -9.01
CA THR A 160 1.44 22.20 -7.84
C THR A 160 0.97 20.82 -8.22
N LEU A 161 1.10 19.88 -7.29
CA LEU A 161 0.53 18.55 -7.42
C LEU A 161 -0.78 18.45 -6.64
N ARG A 162 -1.75 17.79 -7.25
CA ARG A 162 -2.99 17.39 -6.58
C ARG A 162 -3.44 16.01 -7.03
N THR A 163 -4.43 15.48 -6.34
CA THR A 163 -5.10 14.24 -6.71
C THR A 163 -6.38 14.52 -7.47
N GLN A 164 -6.83 13.55 -8.26
CA GLN A 164 -8.12 13.59 -8.93
C GLN A 164 -9.29 13.74 -7.94
N ASN A 165 -9.22 13.02 -6.82
CA ASN A 165 -10.24 13.04 -5.77
C ASN A 165 -9.70 13.68 -4.49
N THR A 166 -10.56 14.42 -3.79
CA THR A 166 -10.24 15.04 -2.49
C THR A 166 -10.41 14.08 -1.31
N LYS A 167 -11.06 12.94 -1.53
CA LYS A 167 -11.23 11.86 -0.56
C LYS A 167 -10.85 10.53 -1.22
N PRO A 168 -10.29 9.57 -0.46
CA PRO A 168 -10.04 8.24 -0.98
C PRO A 168 -11.32 7.58 -1.48
N SER A 169 -11.22 6.86 -2.58
CA SER A 169 -12.22 5.89 -3.03
C SER A 169 -12.35 4.75 -2.02
N PHE A 170 -13.33 3.88 -2.25
CA PHE A 170 -13.52 2.70 -1.40
C PHE A 170 -12.26 1.84 -1.30
N ASP A 171 -11.51 1.72 -2.40
CA ASP A 171 -10.22 1.02 -2.49
C ASP A 171 -9.03 1.83 -1.99
N GLY A 172 -9.25 2.97 -1.31
CA GLY A 172 -8.19 3.81 -0.74
C GLY A 172 -7.45 4.71 -1.72
N LYS A 173 -7.79 4.65 -3.02
CA LYS A 173 -7.14 5.47 -4.05
C LYS A 173 -7.71 6.88 -4.06
N LEU A 174 -6.83 7.88 -4.07
CA LEU A 174 -7.16 9.29 -4.34
C LEU A 174 -7.24 9.60 -5.85
N GLY A 175 -6.96 8.61 -6.70
CA GLY A 175 -7.05 8.71 -8.17
C GLY A 175 -5.77 9.23 -8.79
N GLU A 176 -5.85 9.71 -10.04
CA GLU A 176 -4.69 10.16 -10.81
C GLU A 176 -3.92 11.28 -10.11
N LEU A 177 -2.58 11.21 -10.15
CA LEU A 177 -1.71 12.33 -9.78
C LEU A 177 -1.73 13.35 -10.92
N ILE A 178 -2.04 14.60 -10.58
CA ILE A 178 -2.23 15.68 -11.54
C ILE A 178 -1.27 16.83 -11.22
N ALA A 179 -0.60 17.35 -12.25
CA ALA A 179 0.14 18.59 -12.19
C ALA A 179 -0.74 19.75 -12.68
N ASP A 180 -0.83 20.81 -11.89
CA ASP A 180 -1.43 22.07 -12.31
C ASP A 180 -0.34 23.14 -12.47
N TYR A 181 -0.42 23.91 -13.55
CA TYR A 181 0.46 25.06 -13.77
C TYR A 181 0.06 26.23 -12.88
N THR A 182 0.96 26.63 -11.98
CA THR A 182 0.74 27.65 -10.94
C THR A 182 1.99 28.54 -10.80
N PRO A 183 2.32 29.40 -11.78
CA PRO A 183 3.61 30.10 -11.84
C PRO A 183 3.81 31.22 -10.81
N SER A 184 2.76 31.61 -10.08
CA SER A 184 2.78 32.75 -9.14
C SER A 184 2.61 32.33 -7.69
N LEU A 185 3.10 31.14 -7.31
CA LEU A 185 3.11 30.73 -5.91
C LEU A 185 3.95 31.70 -5.06
N ALA A 186 3.43 32.07 -3.89
CA ALA A 186 4.11 32.95 -2.94
C ALA A 186 4.97 32.18 -1.92
N SER A 187 4.78 30.86 -1.81
CA SER A 187 5.47 29.99 -0.87
C SER A 187 5.56 28.57 -1.42
N LEU A 188 6.41 27.74 -0.81
CA LEU A 188 6.42 26.32 -1.11
C LEU A 188 5.05 25.71 -0.79
N PRO A 189 4.46 24.92 -1.72
CA PRO A 189 3.21 24.25 -1.44
C PRO A 189 3.43 23.15 -0.38
N SER A 190 2.46 22.94 0.50
CA SER A 190 2.46 21.83 1.46
C SER A 190 1.99 20.53 0.79
N GLY A 191 2.19 19.40 1.46
CA GLY A 191 1.65 18.10 1.02
C GLY A 191 2.22 17.59 -0.30
N GLN A 192 3.50 17.87 -0.57
CA GLN A 192 4.18 17.46 -1.80
C GLN A 192 4.69 16.02 -1.72
N LEU A 193 5.40 15.59 -2.76
CA LEU A 193 5.99 14.26 -2.82
C LEU A 193 7.06 14.12 -1.75
N LYS A 194 7.03 13.01 -1.02
CA LYS A 194 8.11 12.59 -0.13
C LYS A 194 8.88 11.48 -0.81
N ILE A 195 10.17 11.71 -1.06
CA ILE A 195 11.09 10.71 -1.61
C ILE A 195 11.90 10.11 -0.45
N PRO A 196 11.93 8.79 -0.26
CA PRO A 196 12.80 8.16 0.72
C PRO A 196 14.27 8.27 0.27
N MET A 197 15.14 8.71 1.19
CA MET A 197 16.57 8.97 0.93
C MET A 197 17.47 7.98 1.68
N THR A 198 16.91 6.92 2.25
CA THR A 198 17.63 5.88 2.98
C THR A 198 18.45 5.01 2.04
N SER A 199 19.69 4.67 2.46
CA SER A 199 20.52 3.73 1.72
C SER A 199 19.93 2.33 1.72
N VAL A 200 19.81 1.74 0.54
CA VAL A 200 19.22 0.42 0.27
C VAL A 200 20.13 -0.36 -0.69
N PRO A 201 19.98 -1.70 -0.78
CA PRO A 201 20.66 -2.50 -1.80
C PRO A 201 20.33 -2.00 -3.22
N VAL A 202 21.25 -2.13 -4.18
CA VAL A 202 21.05 -1.67 -5.57
C VAL A 202 19.77 -2.21 -6.20
N THR A 203 19.45 -3.46 -5.90
CA THR A 203 18.29 -4.14 -6.48
C THR A 203 17.06 -3.85 -5.63
N ALA A 204 16.11 -3.10 -6.20
CA ALA A 204 14.78 -3.00 -5.63
C ALA A 204 14.08 -4.38 -5.68
N PRO A 205 13.36 -4.77 -4.62
CA PRO A 205 12.57 -6.00 -4.65
C PRO A 205 11.54 -5.92 -5.77
N ALA A 206 11.13 -7.09 -6.28
CA ALA A 206 9.99 -7.12 -7.19
C ALA A 206 8.78 -6.49 -6.49
N THR A 207 8.04 -5.64 -7.20
CA THR A 207 6.76 -5.13 -6.70
C THR A 207 5.88 -6.31 -6.31
N PRO A 208 5.37 -6.37 -5.07
CA PRO A 208 4.49 -7.46 -4.67
C PRO A 208 3.24 -7.46 -5.57
N PRO A 209 2.54 -8.60 -5.74
CA PRO A 209 1.33 -8.61 -6.54
C PRO A 209 0.28 -7.67 -5.96
N THR A 210 -0.50 -6.99 -6.81
CA THR A 210 -1.60 -6.13 -6.35
C THR A 210 -2.68 -6.97 -5.67
N LEU A 211 -3.18 -6.53 -4.52
CA LEU A 211 -4.34 -7.14 -3.88
C LEU A 211 -5.61 -6.61 -4.53
N ASN A 212 -6.31 -7.48 -5.26
CA ASN A 212 -7.56 -7.12 -5.91
C ASN A 212 -8.74 -7.57 -5.06
N CYS A 213 -9.55 -6.63 -4.59
CA CYS A 213 -10.80 -6.89 -3.89
C CYS A 213 -11.96 -6.58 -4.83
N SER A 214 -12.88 -7.53 -4.99
CA SER A 214 -13.92 -7.47 -6.04
C SER A 214 -15.33 -7.29 -5.50
N GLU A 215 -15.56 -7.68 -4.25
CA GLU A 215 -16.87 -7.65 -3.61
C GLU A 215 -16.69 -7.17 -2.18
N PHE A 216 -17.67 -6.41 -1.69
CA PHE A 216 -17.75 -6.08 -0.27
C PHE A 216 -19.15 -6.35 0.27
N THR A 217 -19.21 -6.66 1.55
CA THR A 217 -20.46 -6.86 2.28
C THR A 217 -20.40 -6.05 3.57
N ILE A 218 -21.48 -5.33 3.87
CA ILE A 218 -21.63 -4.58 5.10
C ILE A 218 -22.47 -5.42 6.06
N GLY A 219 -22.09 -5.44 7.34
CA GLY A 219 -22.77 -6.27 8.30
C GLY A 219 -22.33 -6.03 9.74
N LYS A 220 -22.77 -6.93 10.62
CA LYS A 220 -22.40 -6.94 12.04
C LYS A 220 -21.62 -8.18 12.38
N VAL A 221 -20.57 -8.00 13.17
CA VAL A 221 -19.82 -9.11 13.77
C VAL A 221 -20.55 -9.53 15.04
N ASN A 222 -20.85 -10.82 15.18
CA ASN A 222 -21.45 -11.39 16.39
C ASN A 222 -20.52 -12.46 16.96
N PHE A 223 -20.29 -12.35 18.26
CA PHE A 223 -19.59 -13.37 19.04
C PHE A 223 -20.63 -14.29 19.70
N ASN A 224 -20.54 -15.59 19.41
CA ASN A 224 -21.51 -16.59 19.85
C ASN A 224 -20.79 -17.77 20.51
N ASN A 225 -21.29 -18.19 21.66
CA ASN A 225 -20.64 -19.19 22.49
C ASN A 225 -21.49 -20.47 22.67
N GLU A 226 -21.94 -21.09 21.58
CA GLU A 226 -22.84 -22.25 21.67
C GLU A 226 -22.20 -23.50 22.31
N THR A 227 -20.89 -23.46 22.56
CA THR A 227 -20.10 -24.61 23.02
C THR A 227 -19.49 -24.45 24.41
N SER A 228 -19.18 -23.26 24.92
CA SER A 228 -18.53 -23.11 26.23
C SER A 228 -19.52 -22.74 27.35
N SER A 229 -19.51 -23.49 28.45
CA SER A 229 -20.27 -23.16 29.66
C SER A 229 -19.70 -21.96 30.44
N SER A 230 -18.58 -21.40 29.98
CA SER A 230 -17.72 -20.53 30.76
C SER A 230 -17.71 -19.09 30.23
N ASN A 231 -17.95 -18.89 28.94
CA ASN A 231 -18.14 -17.57 28.35
C ASN A 231 -19.61 -17.16 28.36
N GLN A 232 -19.88 -16.02 29.00
CA GLN A 232 -21.23 -15.58 29.33
C GLN A 232 -21.81 -14.61 28.30
N TYR A 233 -21.01 -14.18 27.33
CA TYR A 233 -21.41 -13.19 26.35
C TYR A 233 -21.83 -13.83 25.02
N LYS A 234 -23.00 -13.42 24.53
CA LYS A 234 -23.49 -13.68 23.17
C LYS A 234 -24.09 -12.38 22.63
N GLY A 235 -23.55 -11.87 21.54
CA GLY A 235 -24.04 -10.62 20.98
C GLY A 235 -23.12 -9.95 19.97
N PRO A 236 -23.50 -8.75 19.50
CA PRO A 236 -22.73 -7.98 18.54
C PRO A 236 -21.44 -7.41 19.17
N LEU A 237 -20.36 -7.38 18.41
CA LEU A 237 -19.14 -6.68 18.80
C LEU A 237 -19.20 -5.23 18.36
N ASN A 238 -18.67 -4.32 19.17
CA ASN A 238 -18.49 -2.93 18.78
C ASN A 238 -17.24 -2.75 17.89
N SER A 239 -17.01 -1.56 17.36
CA SER A 239 -15.90 -1.29 16.44
C SER A 239 -14.50 -1.49 17.05
N ARG A 240 -14.40 -1.70 18.37
CA ARG A 240 -13.16 -2.01 19.09
C ARG A 240 -13.02 -3.50 19.40
N TRP A 241 -13.94 -4.33 18.89
CA TRP A 241 -14.02 -5.76 19.17
C TRP A 241 -14.31 -6.07 20.64
N GLU A 242 -15.07 -5.19 21.31
CA GLU A 242 -15.53 -5.41 22.68
C GLU A 242 -16.96 -5.98 22.68
N ALA A 243 -17.22 -6.84 23.66
CA ALA A 243 -18.51 -7.48 23.89
C ALA A 243 -19.57 -6.49 24.43
N GLN A 244 -20.32 -5.84 23.52
CA GLN A 244 -21.29 -4.80 23.86
C GLN A 244 -22.69 -5.08 23.31
N SER A 245 -23.63 -5.45 24.17
CA SER A 245 -24.96 -5.93 23.75
C SER A 245 -25.86 -4.93 23.01
N ASP A 246 -25.60 -3.63 23.11
CA ASP A 246 -26.42 -2.55 22.54
C ASP A 246 -25.77 -1.80 21.37
N THR A 247 -24.62 -2.28 20.88
CA THR A 247 -23.95 -1.64 19.74
C THR A 247 -24.70 -1.82 18.42
N SER A 248 -24.54 -0.84 17.54
CA SER A 248 -25.01 -0.87 16.16
C SER A 248 -23.88 -0.75 15.13
N ASP A 249 -22.64 -0.88 15.60
CA ASP A 249 -21.46 -0.73 14.74
C ASP A 249 -21.49 -1.73 13.58
N GLN A 250 -21.12 -1.22 12.42
CA GLN A 250 -21.03 -1.98 11.19
C GLN A 250 -19.57 -2.26 10.85
N PHE A 251 -19.38 -3.34 10.10
CA PHE A 251 -18.10 -3.78 9.58
C PHE A 251 -18.25 -4.03 8.08
N VAL A 252 -17.15 -3.88 7.36
CA VAL A 252 -17.09 -4.20 5.93
C VAL A 252 -16.14 -5.37 5.73
N PHE A 253 -16.67 -6.47 5.23
CA PHE A 253 -15.85 -7.56 4.71
C PHE A 253 -15.62 -7.34 3.22
N GLU A 254 -14.37 -7.25 2.80
CA GLU A 254 -13.99 -7.20 1.38
C GLU A 254 -13.39 -8.53 0.96
N GLN A 255 -13.99 -9.17 -0.04
CA GLN A 255 -13.47 -10.39 -0.64
C GLN A 255 -12.32 -10.04 -1.59
N CYS A 256 -11.13 -10.56 -1.30
CA CYS A 256 -9.90 -10.23 -2.02
C CYS A 256 -9.17 -11.48 -2.52
N ASP A 257 -8.48 -11.34 -3.65
CA ASP A 257 -7.71 -12.41 -4.26
C ASP A 257 -6.30 -12.50 -3.69
N TYR A 258 -6.10 -13.45 -2.78
CA TYR A 258 -4.79 -13.80 -2.22
C TYR A 258 -4.12 -15.00 -2.92
N SER A 259 -4.63 -15.44 -4.08
CA SER A 259 -4.04 -16.53 -4.84
C SER A 259 -2.57 -16.30 -5.26
N PRO A 260 -2.08 -15.06 -5.50
CA PRO A 260 -0.66 -14.84 -5.79
C PRO A 260 0.29 -15.26 -4.66
N ILE A 261 -0.20 -15.30 -3.41
CA ILE A 261 0.57 -15.78 -2.25
C ILE A 261 0.21 -17.22 -1.84
N GLY A 262 -0.54 -17.92 -2.68
CA GLY A 262 -0.91 -19.33 -2.48
C GLY A 262 -2.18 -19.56 -1.66
N LEU A 263 -2.90 -18.50 -1.24
CA LEU A 263 -4.18 -18.64 -0.55
C LEU A 263 -5.33 -18.60 -1.56
N LYS A 264 -5.87 -19.77 -1.90
CA LYS A 264 -6.95 -19.90 -2.88
C LYS A 264 -8.26 -20.20 -2.17
N ALA A 265 -9.34 -19.55 -2.61
CA ALA A 265 -10.68 -19.92 -2.20
C ALA A 265 -10.94 -21.41 -2.50
N ALA A 266 -11.64 -22.09 -1.59
CA ALA A 266 -11.94 -23.51 -1.69
C ALA A 266 -13.29 -23.80 -1.02
N ASP A 267 -14.09 -24.67 -1.63
CA ASP A 267 -15.43 -25.05 -1.16
C ASP A 267 -16.28 -23.83 -0.81
N ASP A 268 -16.63 -23.67 0.48
CA ASP A 268 -17.45 -22.59 1.00
C ASP A 268 -16.64 -21.40 1.54
N TYR A 269 -15.31 -21.42 1.48
CA TYR A 269 -14.47 -20.37 2.07
C TYR A 269 -13.88 -19.41 1.04
N VAL A 270 -13.87 -18.13 1.40
CA VAL A 270 -13.21 -17.04 0.67
C VAL A 270 -12.26 -16.27 1.58
N TYR A 271 -11.31 -15.56 0.98
CA TYR A 271 -10.36 -14.72 1.68
C TYR A 271 -10.65 -13.25 1.45
N GLY A 272 -10.24 -12.42 2.38
CA GLY A 272 -10.55 -11.01 2.37
C GLY A 272 -9.88 -10.27 3.51
N ARG A 273 -10.41 -9.09 3.81
CA ARG A 273 -10.02 -8.27 4.95
C ARG A 273 -11.24 -7.65 5.60
N MET A 274 -11.14 -7.32 6.88
CA MET A 274 -12.21 -6.68 7.64
C MET A 274 -11.87 -5.21 7.86
N ARG A 275 -12.86 -4.33 7.66
CA ARG A 275 -12.72 -2.88 7.83
C ARG A 275 -13.78 -2.32 8.77
N PRO A 276 -13.50 -1.22 9.49
CA PRO A 276 -14.53 -0.45 10.17
C PRO A 276 -15.61 0.03 9.20
N GLY A 277 -16.90 -0.08 9.57
CA GLY A 277 -18.01 0.43 8.76
C GLY A 277 -18.00 1.95 8.57
N SER A 278 -17.40 2.68 9.52
CA SER A 278 -17.19 4.13 9.44
C SER A 278 -16.38 4.55 8.20
N ASN A 279 -15.57 3.65 7.64
CA ASN A 279 -14.75 3.90 6.44
C ASN A 279 -15.58 4.29 5.22
N LEU A 280 -16.81 3.79 5.13
CA LEU A 280 -17.75 4.14 4.05
C LEU A 280 -18.16 5.61 4.07
N ALA A 281 -18.24 6.23 5.26
CA ALA A 281 -18.71 7.59 5.42
C ALA A 281 -17.57 8.63 5.48
N ASN A 282 -16.44 8.27 6.10
CA ASN A 282 -15.30 9.19 6.28
C ASN A 282 -14.27 9.09 5.13
N GLY A 283 -14.34 8.06 4.27
CA GLY A 283 -13.39 7.83 3.19
C GLY A 283 -12.03 7.30 3.66
N ALA A 284 -11.96 6.70 4.86
CA ALA A 284 -10.74 6.08 5.36
C ALA A 284 -10.50 4.70 4.71
N PHE A 285 -9.23 4.33 4.60
CA PHE A 285 -8.79 3.05 4.03
C PHE A 285 -8.05 2.22 5.07
N GLU A 286 -8.78 1.84 6.10
CA GLU A 286 -8.23 1.17 7.27
C GLU A 286 -8.83 -0.22 7.44
N CYS A 287 -8.00 -1.15 7.90
CA CYS A 287 -8.33 -2.54 8.12
C CYS A 287 -8.06 -2.90 9.58
N TYR A 288 -8.78 -3.89 10.07
CA TYR A 288 -8.46 -4.51 11.35
C TYR A 288 -7.27 -5.45 11.16
N TYR A 289 -6.23 -5.23 11.96
CA TYR A 289 -5.04 -6.05 12.06
C TYR A 289 -5.04 -6.73 13.41
N ILE A 290 -4.66 -8.01 13.43
CA ILE A 290 -4.36 -8.64 14.71
C ILE A 290 -3.08 -8.04 15.30
N THR A 291 -3.11 -7.67 16.57
CA THR A 291 -1.92 -7.23 17.32
C THR A 291 -0.93 -8.38 17.47
N GLU A 292 0.35 -8.18 17.18
CA GLU A 292 1.40 -9.23 17.28
C GLU A 292 1.52 -9.83 18.70
N ASP A 293 1.64 -11.15 18.83
CA ASP A 293 2.94 -11.86 18.96
C ASP A 293 2.84 -13.29 18.38
N PHE A 294 2.98 -13.40 17.05
CA PHE A 294 3.04 -14.68 16.35
C PHE A 294 4.49 -14.99 16.04
N GLY A 295 5.20 -15.65 16.96
CA GLY A 295 6.52 -16.23 16.68
C GLY A 295 6.50 -16.95 15.33
N GLY A 296 7.29 -16.45 14.39
CA GLY A 296 7.13 -16.73 12.98
C GLY A 296 8.40 -17.32 12.39
N ASP A 297 8.63 -18.61 12.61
CA ASP A 297 9.41 -19.43 11.70
C ASP A 297 8.49 -20.09 10.64
N GLU A 298 9.06 -20.87 9.72
CA GLU A 298 8.31 -21.54 8.65
C GLU A 298 7.28 -22.57 9.15
N SER A 299 7.19 -22.83 10.47
CA SER A 299 6.33 -23.85 11.07
C SER A 299 4.94 -23.33 11.47
N ASN A 300 4.68 -22.02 11.36
CA ASN A 300 3.46 -21.34 11.80
C ASN A 300 3.14 -21.60 13.29
N LYS A 301 4.14 -21.81 14.15
CA LYS A 301 3.97 -22.02 15.59
C LYS A 301 4.64 -20.88 16.37
N PRO A 302 3.93 -20.20 17.29
CA PRO A 302 4.54 -19.16 18.12
C PRO A 302 5.54 -19.75 19.12
N ASP A 303 6.60 -19.00 19.43
CA ASP A 303 7.78 -19.36 20.25
C ASP A 303 7.52 -19.50 21.77
N ASN A 304 6.27 -19.76 22.18
CA ASN A 304 5.75 -19.84 23.56
C ASN A 304 5.27 -18.51 24.17
N ASN A 305 4.05 -18.10 23.81
CA ASN A 305 3.03 -17.74 24.81
C ASN A 305 1.65 -17.75 24.15
N PRO A 306 0.64 -18.45 24.70
CA PRO A 306 -0.67 -18.47 24.10
C PRO A 306 -1.43 -17.21 24.55
N TRP A 307 -1.04 -16.06 24.02
CA TRP A 307 -1.69 -14.77 24.29
C TRP A 307 -2.91 -14.57 23.39
N ILE A 308 -3.96 -13.98 23.95
CA ILE A 308 -5.10 -13.54 23.17
C ILE A 308 -4.69 -12.29 22.41
N ASN A 309 -4.69 -12.37 21.09
CA ASN A 309 -4.34 -11.24 20.26
C ASN A 309 -5.57 -10.38 20.02
N GLY A 310 -5.39 -9.09 20.20
CA GLY A 310 -6.41 -8.11 19.93
C GLY A 310 -6.41 -7.58 18.52
N PHE A 311 -7.16 -6.50 18.33
CA PHE A 311 -7.28 -5.82 17.05
C PHE A 311 -6.86 -4.38 17.17
N GLU A 312 -6.09 -3.95 16.19
CA GLU A 312 -5.79 -2.55 15.95
C GLU A 312 -6.23 -2.15 14.54
N ILE A 313 -6.45 -0.85 14.36
CA ILE A 313 -6.82 -0.29 13.07
C ILE A 313 -5.55 0.27 12.45
N GLN A 314 -5.16 -0.25 11.29
CA GLN A 314 -4.08 0.31 10.49
C GLN A 314 -4.54 0.52 9.05
N GLN A 315 -3.74 1.23 8.25
CA GLN A 315 -4.00 1.36 6.83
C GLN A 315 -4.00 -0.01 6.15
N CYS A 316 -5.04 -0.30 5.35
CA CYS A 316 -5.14 -1.57 4.63
C CYS A 316 -3.97 -1.76 3.65
N SER A 317 -3.53 -3.01 3.47
CA SER A 317 -2.53 -3.33 2.45
C SER A 317 -3.13 -3.24 1.03
N TYR A 318 -2.35 -2.68 0.11
CA TYR A 318 -2.65 -2.68 -1.33
C TYR A 318 -2.06 -3.88 -2.08
N SER A 319 -1.25 -4.70 -1.40
CA SER A 319 -0.47 -5.77 -2.02
C SER A 319 -0.88 -7.12 -1.44
N ALA A 320 -0.97 -8.15 -2.29
CA ALA A 320 -1.13 -9.52 -1.85
C ALA A 320 0.21 -9.98 -1.25
N LYS A 321 0.33 -9.83 0.06
CA LYS A 321 1.46 -10.29 0.87
C LYS A 321 0.93 -11.04 2.07
N LYS A 322 1.74 -11.94 2.63
CA LYS A 322 1.43 -12.55 3.94
C LYS A 322 1.33 -11.41 4.95
N SER A 323 0.19 -11.30 5.63
CA SER A 323 -0.19 -10.15 6.46
C SER A 323 -1.19 -10.58 7.54
N LEU A 324 -1.31 -9.77 8.59
CA LEU A 324 -2.15 -10.01 9.77
C LEU A 324 -3.61 -9.57 9.61
N ASP A 325 -3.95 -8.92 8.50
CA ASP A 325 -5.31 -8.48 8.14
C ASP A 325 -6.08 -9.50 7.28
N ILE A 326 -5.47 -10.66 6.97
CA ILE A 326 -6.09 -11.67 6.11
C ILE A 326 -7.18 -12.42 6.89
N VAL A 327 -8.42 -12.28 6.44
CA VAL A 327 -9.61 -12.93 7.00
C VAL A 327 -10.05 -14.06 6.07
N ARG A 328 -10.26 -15.24 6.62
CA ARG A 328 -10.95 -16.37 5.97
C ARG A 328 -12.40 -16.36 6.41
N TYR A 329 -13.33 -16.24 5.48
CA TYR A 329 -14.78 -16.23 5.71
C TYR A 329 -15.44 -17.47 5.10
N ASN A 330 -16.30 -18.14 5.88
CA ASN A 330 -17.11 -19.28 5.48
C ASN A 330 -18.49 -18.83 5.05
N LYS A 331 -18.82 -19.02 3.77
CA LYS A 331 -20.13 -18.68 3.19
C LYS A 331 -21.24 -19.63 3.63
N SER A 332 -20.93 -20.82 4.15
CA SER A 332 -21.97 -21.79 4.55
C SER A 332 -22.58 -21.49 5.92
N ASP A 333 -21.81 -20.90 6.84
CA ASP A 333 -22.22 -20.73 8.23
C ASP A 333 -21.84 -19.37 8.84
N ASP A 334 -21.47 -18.43 7.97
CA ASP A 334 -21.09 -17.05 8.23
C ASP A 334 -19.88 -16.85 9.16
N THR A 335 -19.12 -17.90 9.45
CA THR A 335 -17.95 -17.79 10.33
C THR A 335 -16.79 -17.11 9.66
N PHE A 336 -15.96 -16.42 10.45
CA PHE A 336 -14.66 -15.99 9.95
C PHE A 336 -13.57 -16.11 11.00
N ASP A 337 -12.35 -16.24 10.51
CA ASP A 337 -11.13 -16.24 11.30
C ASP A 337 -10.06 -15.43 10.60
N TYR A 338 -9.19 -14.78 11.36
CA TYR A 338 -7.93 -14.30 10.80
C TYR A 338 -6.95 -15.46 10.63
N VAL A 339 -6.11 -15.32 9.62
CA VAL A 339 -5.18 -16.36 9.20
C VAL A 339 -3.78 -16.01 9.69
N PRO A 340 -3.21 -16.76 10.67
CA PRO A 340 -1.86 -16.53 11.12
C PRO A 340 -0.89 -17.06 10.07
N PHE A 341 -0.30 -16.14 9.29
CA PHE A 341 0.83 -16.30 8.36
C PHE A 341 0.85 -17.54 7.44
N GLY A 342 0.96 -17.32 6.13
CA GLY A 342 1.05 -18.41 5.17
C GLY A 342 2.43 -19.08 5.18
N ASN A 343 2.49 -20.40 5.26
CA ASN A 343 3.33 -21.15 4.33
C ASN A 343 2.51 -22.28 3.70
N ALA A 344 2.14 -22.03 2.44
CA ALA A 344 1.74 -22.89 1.33
C ALA A 344 0.85 -24.14 1.47
N SER A 345 0.46 -24.65 2.64
CA SER A 345 -0.46 -25.81 2.65
C SER A 345 -1.54 -25.84 3.73
N THR A 346 -1.33 -25.20 4.89
CA THR A 346 -2.38 -25.12 5.90
C THR A 346 -2.15 -23.91 6.80
N PRO A 347 -3.04 -22.91 6.82
CA PRO A 347 -2.97 -21.87 7.82
C PRO A 347 -3.11 -22.49 9.22
N GLY A 348 -2.40 -21.90 10.18
CA GLY A 348 -2.61 -22.20 11.60
C GLY A 348 -4.08 -22.04 12.00
N ARG A 349 -4.51 -22.73 13.06
CA ARG A 349 -5.87 -22.54 13.61
C ARG A 349 -5.83 -21.52 14.75
N MET A 350 -6.57 -20.45 14.56
CA MET A 350 -6.85 -19.46 15.58
C MET A 350 -8.21 -19.73 16.19
N TYR A 351 -8.34 -19.40 17.47
CA TYR A 351 -9.53 -19.67 18.25
C TYR A 351 -9.99 -18.41 18.96
N TRP A 352 -11.28 -18.13 18.89
CA TRP A 352 -11.89 -16.95 19.48
C TRP A 352 -12.20 -17.15 20.95
N TYR A 353 -11.78 -16.19 21.76
CA TYR A 353 -12.16 -16.11 23.18
C TYR A 353 -12.46 -14.67 23.57
N ALA A 354 -13.22 -14.52 24.64
CA ALA A 354 -13.23 -13.27 25.39
C ALA A 354 -12.04 -13.29 26.36
N GLN A 355 -11.36 -12.15 26.53
CA GLN A 355 -10.10 -12.09 27.27
C GLN A 355 -10.26 -12.61 28.71
N SER A 356 -11.30 -12.17 29.41
CA SER A 356 -11.49 -12.49 30.83
C SER A 356 -11.67 -14.00 31.08
N GLU A 357 -12.32 -14.68 30.14
CA GLU A 357 -12.59 -16.10 30.18
C GLU A 357 -11.37 -16.92 29.82
N TYR A 358 -10.63 -16.48 28.80
CA TYR A 358 -9.38 -17.12 28.41
C TYR A 358 -8.37 -17.11 29.57
N ASP A 359 -8.17 -15.95 30.20
CA ASP A 359 -7.28 -15.78 31.35
C ASP A 359 -7.68 -16.72 32.50
N ARG A 360 -8.98 -16.82 32.80
CA ARG A 360 -9.52 -17.68 33.87
C ARG A 360 -9.40 -19.17 33.55
N GLU A 361 -9.65 -19.58 32.31
CA GLU A 361 -9.75 -20.99 31.91
C GLU A 361 -8.40 -21.62 31.68
N TYR A 362 -7.47 -20.85 31.11
CA TYR A 362 -6.11 -21.29 30.81
C TYR A 362 -5.11 -20.91 31.92
N ASP A 363 -5.58 -20.26 32.99
CA ASP A 363 -4.77 -19.79 34.14
C ASP A 363 -3.56 -18.97 33.68
N VAL A 364 -3.83 -18.04 32.77
CA VAL A 364 -2.84 -17.12 32.21
C VAL A 364 -3.19 -15.70 32.61
N LYS A 365 -2.16 -14.87 32.81
CA LYS A 365 -2.33 -13.45 33.07
C LYS A 365 -1.64 -12.67 31.98
N GLN A 366 -2.42 -11.91 31.23
CA GLN A 366 -1.94 -11.17 30.06
C GLN A 366 -2.03 -9.67 30.29
N TYR A 367 -1.42 -8.89 29.40
CA TYR A 367 -1.67 -7.46 29.39
C TYR A 367 -3.14 -7.20 29.05
N VAL A 368 -3.84 -6.44 29.89
CA VAL A 368 -5.25 -6.11 29.66
C VAL A 368 -5.30 -4.94 28.69
N TRP A 369 -5.80 -5.21 27.49
CA TRP A 369 -6.09 -4.22 26.47
C TRP A 369 -7.51 -3.69 26.67
N ASP A 370 -8.48 -4.59 26.94
CA ASP A 370 -9.79 -4.29 27.52
C ASP A 370 -10.35 -5.55 28.21
N GLY A 371 -10.93 -5.42 29.41
CA GLY A 371 -11.58 -6.53 30.11
C GLY A 371 -12.79 -7.14 29.36
N GLN A 372 -13.37 -6.41 28.41
CA GLN A 372 -14.44 -6.88 27.52
C GLN A 372 -13.94 -7.24 26.11
N GLY A 373 -12.63 -7.21 25.88
CA GLY A 373 -12.02 -7.49 24.58
C GLY A 373 -12.24 -8.93 24.13
N VAL A 374 -12.58 -9.09 22.85
CA VAL A 374 -12.65 -10.37 22.16
C VAL A 374 -11.51 -10.45 21.17
N GLY A 375 -10.74 -11.53 21.22
CA GLY A 375 -9.56 -11.72 20.40
C GLY A 375 -9.36 -13.16 19.94
N GLN A 376 -8.28 -13.38 19.21
CA GLN A 376 -7.90 -14.70 18.73
C GLN A 376 -6.59 -15.19 19.35
N VAL A 377 -6.55 -16.46 19.73
CA VAL A 377 -5.34 -17.13 20.21
C VAL A 377 -4.95 -18.29 19.29
N TYR A 378 -3.65 -18.45 19.06
CA TYR A 378 -3.12 -19.63 18.38
C TYR A 378 -3.04 -20.80 19.37
N LEU A 379 -3.72 -21.91 19.09
CA LEU A 379 -3.59 -23.15 19.86
C LEU A 379 -3.34 -24.32 18.91
N SER A 380 -2.52 -25.29 19.34
CA SER A 380 -2.41 -26.56 18.62
C SER A 380 -3.79 -27.23 18.53
N PRO A 381 -4.18 -27.82 17.39
CA PRO A 381 -5.42 -28.60 17.28
C PRO A 381 -5.52 -29.77 18.28
N GLU A 382 -4.38 -30.24 18.78
CA GLU A 382 -4.28 -31.31 19.79
C GLU A 382 -4.30 -30.79 21.24
N ASN A 383 -4.48 -29.48 21.44
CA ASN A 383 -4.53 -28.91 22.79
C ASN A 383 -5.71 -29.51 23.56
N ALA A 384 -5.40 -30.24 24.65
CA ALA A 384 -6.40 -30.94 25.45
C ALA A 384 -7.46 -30.01 26.06
N ASN A 385 -7.15 -28.72 26.21
CA ASN A 385 -8.10 -27.74 26.72
C ASN A 385 -9.15 -27.32 25.68
N LEU A 386 -8.95 -27.55 24.38
CA LEU A 386 -9.95 -27.20 23.35
C LEU A 386 -11.28 -27.95 23.52
N THR A 387 -11.25 -29.14 24.12
CA THR A 387 -12.48 -29.90 24.43
C THR A 387 -13.11 -29.47 25.75
N ARG A 388 -12.29 -29.05 26.71
CA ARG A 388 -12.72 -28.59 28.04
C ARG A 388 -13.25 -27.16 28.02
N TYR A 389 -12.61 -26.30 27.24
CA TYR A 389 -12.84 -24.87 27.08
C TYR A 389 -12.97 -24.56 25.59
N PRO A 390 -14.08 -25.01 24.97
CA PRO A 390 -14.26 -24.87 23.54
C PRO A 390 -14.31 -23.40 23.14
N PRO A 391 -13.76 -23.07 21.97
CA PRO A 391 -13.68 -21.70 21.48
C PRO A 391 -15.07 -21.17 21.12
N ALA A 392 -15.20 -19.84 21.11
CA ALA A 392 -16.38 -19.19 20.58
C ALA A 392 -16.40 -19.25 19.06
N LYS A 393 -17.60 -19.10 18.50
CA LYS A 393 -17.83 -18.92 17.07
C LYS A 393 -18.11 -17.44 16.80
N VAL A 394 -17.29 -16.81 15.97
CA VAL A 394 -17.53 -15.45 15.50
C VAL A 394 -18.13 -15.50 14.11
N THR A 395 -19.21 -14.75 13.91
CA THR A 395 -19.96 -14.71 12.65
C THR A 395 -20.07 -13.28 12.13
N PHE A 396 -19.97 -13.12 10.82
CA PHE A 396 -20.27 -11.88 10.13
C PHE A 396 -21.63 -11.98 9.47
N LYS A 397 -22.62 -11.24 9.99
CA LYS A 397 -23.98 -11.25 9.45
C LYS A 397 -24.16 -10.04 8.56
N ALA A 398 -24.35 -10.27 7.27
CA ALA A 398 -24.69 -9.23 6.31
C ALA A 398 -25.92 -8.45 6.77
N ASP A 399 -25.90 -7.13 6.58
CA ASP A 399 -27.07 -6.30 6.80
C ASP A 399 -28.06 -6.54 5.65
N PRO A 400 -29.28 -7.04 5.93
CA PRO A 400 -30.26 -7.32 4.88
C PRO A 400 -30.75 -6.07 4.14
N ALA A 401 -30.38 -4.86 4.58
CA ALA A 401 -30.78 -3.59 4.00
C ALA A 401 -29.63 -2.81 3.30
N ALA A 402 -28.41 -3.35 3.24
CA ALA A 402 -27.23 -2.67 2.70
C ALA A 402 -27.03 -2.87 1.20
#